data_AF-A0A354HQ47-F1
#
_entry.id   AF-A0A354HQ47-F1
#
_cell.length_a   1.000
_cell.length_b   1.000
_cell.length_c   1.000
_cell.angle_alpha   90.00
_cell.angle_beta   90.00
_cell.angle_gamma   90.00
#
_symmetry.space_group_name_H-M   'P 1'
#
loop_
_entity.id
_entity.type
_entity.pdbx_description
1 polymer ?
#
loop_
_entity_poly.entity_id
_entity_poly.type
_entity_poly.pdbx_seq_one_letter_code
_entity_poly.pdbx_strand_id
1 'polypeptide(L)'
;MNTKEIMDLALEMAGLTEIPGDSGIIVQGDNITKAAFGVDMEAAEMMIARELGVDQVITHHPVGGSPRLNLFKVMDNQVARMVAAGVPINKAQKMLQEQKGKVERSLHVTNYDRAASAARLLNMPFMGIHT
;
A
#
# COMPACT_ATOMS: atom_id res chain seq x y z
N MET A 1 18.30 6.67 -5.78
CA MET A 1 17.60 6.42 -4.50
C MET A 1 17.38 4.93 -4.32
N ASN A 2 17.03 4.46 -3.14
CA ASN A 2 16.50 3.10 -2.92
C ASN A 2 15.04 3.15 -2.46
N THR A 3 14.36 2.00 -2.43
CA THR A 3 12.94 1.91 -2.06
C THR A 3 12.64 2.42 -0.65
N LYS A 4 13.63 2.33 0.27
CA LYS A 4 13.49 2.83 1.64
C LYS A 4 13.52 4.35 1.68
N GLU A 5 14.47 4.98 1.00
CA GLU A 5 14.56 6.44 0.91
C GLU A 5 13.29 7.06 0.29
N ILE A 6 12.72 6.40 -0.72
CA ILE A 6 11.46 6.82 -1.34
C ILE A 6 10.29 6.70 -0.34
N MET A 7 10.23 5.61 0.43
CA MET A 7 9.20 5.45 1.47
C MET A 7 9.36 6.49 2.58
N ASP A 8 10.58 6.70 3.07
CA ASP A 8 10.86 7.66 4.14
C ASP A 8 10.46 9.09 3.70
N LEU A 9 10.73 9.46 2.45
CA LEU A 9 10.28 10.75 1.89
C LEU A 9 8.75 10.87 1.86
N ALA A 10 8.04 9.81 1.46
CA ALA A 10 6.58 9.82 1.46
C ALA A 10 6.00 9.96 2.87
N LEU A 11 6.61 9.31 3.87
CA LEU A 11 6.24 9.43 5.27
C LEU A 11 6.50 10.84 5.80
N GLU A 12 7.66 11.44 5.50
CA GLU A 12 8.00 12.81 5.87
C GLU A 12 6.98 13.80 5.30
N MET A 13 6.67 13.69 4.01
CA MET A 13 5.68 14.54 3.34
C MET A 13 4.27 14.40 3.93
N ALA A 14 3.91 13.21 4.41
CA ALA A 14 2.62 12.93 5.04
C ALA A 14 2.60 13.27 6.55
N GLY A 15 3.74 13.60 7.17
CA GLY A 15 3.85 13.79 8.61
C GLY A 15 3.64 12.49 9.41
N LEU A 16 3.99 11.34 8.84
CA LEU A 16 3.84 10.02 9.44
C LEU A 16 5.19 9.49 9.93
N THR A 17 5.17 8.74 11.04
CA THR A 17 6.38 8.15 11.65
C THR A 17 6.53 6.65 11.38
N GLU A 18 5.49 6.02 10.83
CA GLU A 18 5.45 4.58 10.54
C GLU A 18 4.72 4.33 9.22
N ILE A 19 5.07 3.24 8.54
CA ILE A 19 4.40 2.83 7.30
C ILE A 19 2.98 2.36 7.63
N PRO A 20 1.93 3.00 7.07
CA PRO A 20 0.55 2.56 7.28
C PRO A 20 0.29 1.15 6.76
N GLY A 21 -0.70 0.46 7.31
CA GLY A 21 -1.02 -0.92 6.94
C GLY A 21 -1.42 -1.11 5.47
N ASP A 22 -1.81 -0.06 4.77
CA ASP A 22 -2.15 -0.08 3.34
C ASP A 22 -0.99 0.30 2.42
N SER A 23 0.20 0.52 2.97
CA SER A 23 1.39 0.97 2.26
C SER A 23 2.56 0.02 2.58
N GLY A 24 3.58 -0.01 1.73
CA GLY A 24 4.74 -0.86 1.99
C GLY A 24 5.64 -1.12 0.80
N ILE A 25 6.88 -1.49 1.11
CA ILE A 25 7.86 -1.97 0.14
C ILE A 25 7.58 -3.46 -0.09
N ILE A 26 7.18 -3.83 -1.31
CA ILE A 26 6.77 -5.19 -1.68
C ILE A 26 7.96 -5.98 -2.25
N VAL A 27 8.76 -5.32 -3.09
CA VAL A 27 10.04 -5.81 -3.62
C VAL A 27 11.06 -4.68 -3.48
N GLN A 28 12.14 -4.94 -2.76
CA GLN A 28 13.20 -3.96 -2.52
C GLN A 28 13.99 -3.68 -3.80
N GLY A 29 14.60 -2.50 -3.87
CA GLY A 29 15.45 -2.09 -4.97
C GLY A 29 16.35 -0.93 -4.59
N ASP A 30 17.49 -0.87 -5.28
CA ASP A 30 18.54 0.12 -5.12
C ASP A 30 18.84 0.79 -6.47
N ASN A 31 19.61 1.88 -6.46
CA ASN A 31 20.03 2.61 -7.65
C ASN A 31 18.89 3.07 -8.57
N ILE A 32 17.72 3.39 -7.99
CA ILE A 32 16.53 3.85 -8.70
C ILE A 32 16.77 5.28 -9.19
N THR A 33 16.62 5.48 -10.50
CA THR A 33 16.71 6.77 -11.20
C THR A 33 15.44 7.10 -11.98
N LYS A 34 14.68 6.08 -12.40
CA LYS A 34 13.45 6.22 -13.16
C LYS A 34 12.38 5.28 -12.61
N ALA A 35 11.26 5.83 -12.14
CA ALA A 35 10.12 5.06 -11.64
C ALA A 35 8.88 5.26 -12.51
N ALA A 36 8.07 4.21 -12.66
CA ALA A 36 6.70 4.30 -13.15
C ALA A 36 5.76 4.38 -11.94
N PHE A 37 4.91 5.41 -11.90
CA PHE A 37 3.92 5.59 -10.84
C PHE A 37 2.52 5.66 -11.44
N GLY A 38 1.60 4.87 -10.89
CA GLY A 38 0.21 4.84 -11.33
C GLY A 38 -0.74 4.48 -10.20
N VAL A 39 -2.04 4.65 -10.47
CA VAL A 39 -3.08 4.36 -9.49
C VAL A 39 -3.20 2.85 -9.26
N ASP A 40 -3.30 2.09 -10.34
CA ASP A 40 -3.39 0.63 -10.33
C ASP A 40 -2.22 0.05 -11.13
N MET A 41 -1.20 -0.47 -10.44
CA MET A 41 -0.06 -1.11 -11.11
C MET A 41 -0.07 -2.62 -10.86
N GLU A 42 -0.65 -3.38 -11.77
CA GLU A 42 -0.73 -4.84 -11.69
C GLU A 42 0.34 -5.50 -12.57
N ALA A 43 0.16 -6.80 -12.88
CA ALA A 43 1.14 -7.57 -13.65
C ALA A 43 1.33 -7.03 -15.08
N ALA A 44 0.28 -6.50 -15.70
CA ALA A 44 0.35 -5.93 -17.05
C ALA A 44 1.17 -4.64 -17.06
N GLU A 45 0.94 -3.74 -16.11
CA GLU A 45 1.69 -2.49 -15.98
C GLU A 45 3.16 -2.78 -15.62
N MET A 46 3.44 -3.84 -14.86
CA MET A 46 4.80 -4.29 -14.59
C MET A 46 5.55 -4.66 -15.88
N MET A 47 4.87 -5.28 -16.85
CA MET A 47 5.46 -5.59 -18.16
C MET A 47 5.70 -4.33 -18.99
N ILE A 48 4.75 -3.40 -19.00
CA ILE A 48 4.89 -2.11 -19.70
C ILE A 48 6.07 -1.32 -19.10
N ALA A 49 6.14 -1.27 -17.78
CA ALA A 49 7.22 -0.64 -17.02
C ALA A 49 8.59 -1.21 -17.41
N ARG A 50 8.70 -2.54 -17.49
CA ARG A 50 9.92 -3.21 -17.96
C ARG A 50 10.30 -2.79 -19.37
N GLU A 51 9.35 -2.76 -20.31
CA GLU A 51 9.60 -2.36 -21.70
C GLU A 51 10.05 -0.90 -21.82
N LEU A 52 9.52 -0.02 -20.95
CA LEU A 52 9.92 1.38 -20.87
C LEU A 52 11.27 1.58 -20.15
N GLY A 53 11.92 0.50 -19.71
CA GLY A 53 13.20 0.53 -19.01
C GLY A 53 13.15 1.36 -17.73
N VAL A 54 12.10 1.19 -16.92
CA VAL A 54 12.05 1.79 -15.58
C VAL A 54 12.73 0.90 -14.55
N ASP A 55 13.28 1.51 -13.51
CA ASP A 55 13.99 0.85 -12.41
C ASP A 55 13.04 0.40 -11.29
N GLN A 56 11.84 0.97 -11.24
CA GLN A 56 10.86 0.72 -10.18
C GLN A 56 9.43 0.96 -10.67
N VAL A 57 8.49 0.22 -10.08
CA VAL A 57 7.06 0.50 -10.13
C VAL A 57 6.53 0.93 -8.75
N ILE A 58 5.69 1.96 -8.73
CA ILE A 58 4.97 2.43 -7.54
C ILE A 58 3.47 2.35 -7.84
N THR A 59 2.70 1.72 -6.97
CA THR A 59 1.22 1.69 -7.04
C THR A 59 0.63 2.59 -5.96
N HIS A 60 -0.44 3.31 -6.27
CA HIS A 60 -1.23 3.97 -5.24
C HIS A 60 -2.12 2.95 -4.53
N HIS A 61 -3.00 2.27 -5.27
CA HIS A 61 -3.89 1.28 -4.70
C HIS A 61 -3.11 0.04 -4.24
N PRO A 62 -3.44 -0.53 -3.06
CA PRO A 62 -2.84 -1.78 -2.63
C PRO A 62 -3.36 -2.91 -3.52
N VAL A 63 -2.53 -3.35 -4.46
CA VAL A 63 -2.85 -4.42 -5.43
C VAL A 63 -2.00 -5.68 -5.21
N GLY A 64 -1.06 -5.65 -4.27
CA GLY A 64 -0.29 -6.83 -3.90
C GLY A 64 0.43 -6.74 -2.56
N GLY A 65 0.93 -7.89 -2.08
CA GLY A 65 1.76 -8.00 -0.89
C GLY A 65 1.04 -7.70 0.43
N SER A 66 1.83 -7.37 1.45
CA SER A 66 1.31 -7.00 2.77
C SER A 66 0.41 -5.76 2.76
N PRO A 67 0.58 -4.72 1.91
CA PRO A 67 -0.36 -3.59 1.84
C PRO A 67 -1.78 -4.03 1.52
N ARG A 68 -1.94 -4.98 0.58
CA ARG A 68 -3.25 -5.53 0.21
C ARG A 68 -3.91 -6.27 1.37
N LEU A 69 -3.15 -7.07 2.11
CA LEU A 69 -3.68 -7.86 3.22
C LEU A 69 -4.02 -7.02 4.44
N ASN A 70 -3.26 -5.94 4.67
CA ASN A 70 -3.35 -5.14 5.88
C ASN A 70 -4.16 -3.84 5.71
N LEU A 71 -4.76 -3.60 4.54
CA LEU A 71 -5.61 -2.42 4.25
C LEU A 71 -6.69 -2.18 5.31
N PHE A 72 -7.27 -3.23 5.90
CA PHE A 72 -8.27 -3.07 6.96
C PHE A 72 -7.73 -2.37 8.23
N LYS A 73 -6.41 -2.36 8.45
CA LYS A 73 -5.79 -1.74 9.64
C LYS A 73 -5.88 -0.22 9.61
N VAL A 74 -5.76 0.41 8.44
CA VAL A 74 -5.84 1.89 8.34
C VAL A 74 -7.23 2.43 8.66
N MET A 75 -8.26 1.57 8.68
CA MET A 75 -9.60 1.93 9.14
C MET A 75 -9.63 2.38 10.60
N ASP A 76 -8.64 2.01 11.44
CA ASP A 76 -8.57 2.48 12.83
C ASP A 76 -8.36 4.00 12.91
N ASN A 77 -7.77 4.64 11.89
CA ASN A 77 -7.65 6.10 11.79
C ASN A 77 -9.02 6.80 11.82
N GLN A 78 -10.06 6.14 11.29
CA GLN A 78 -11.42 6.68 11.27
C GLN A 78 -12.02 6.78 12.68
N VAL A 79 -11.57 5.95 13.65
CA VAL A 79 -11.97 6.09 15.07
C VAL A 79 -11.53 7.46 15.60
N ALA A 80 -10.26 7.81 15.41
CA ALA A 80 -9.72 9.09 15.88
C ALA A 80 -10.44 10.28 15.25
N ARG A 81 -10.73 10.22 13.95
CA ARG A 81 -11.49 11.27 13.23
C ARG A 81 -12.92 11.41 13.75
N MET A 82 -13.61 10.30 14.00
CA MET A 82 -14.96 10.32 14.58
C MET A 82 -14.96 10.94 15.99
N VAL A 83 -13.98 10.59 16.82
CA VAL A 83 -13.83 11.17 18.17
C VAL A 83 -13.56 12.66 18.10
N ALA A 84 -12.67 13.11 17.21
CA ALA A 84 -12.40 14.52 16.98
C ALA A 84 -13.65 15.29 16.50
N ALA A 85 -14.57 14.63 15.79
CA ALA A 85 -15.86 15.16 15.37
C ALA A 85 -16.96 15.06 16.45
N GLY A 86 -16.64 14.63 17.68
CA GLY A 86 -17.57 14.56 18.81
C GLY A 86 -18.33 13.24 18.95
N VAL A 87 -18.00 12.21 18.19
CA VAL A 87 -18.59 10.87 18.35
C VAL A 87 -17.97 10.17 19.56
N PRO A 88 -18.75 9.64 20.51
CA PRO A 88 -18.21 8.85 21.62
C PRO A 88 -17.37 7.66 21.14
N ILE A 89 -16.19 7.46 21.74
CA ILE A 89 -15.21 6.45 21.31
C ILE A 89 -15.79 5.04 21.20
N ASN A 90 -16.66 4.64 22.14
CA ASN A 90 -17.32 3.35 22.13
C ASN A 90 -18.28 3.17 20.93
N LYS A 91 -18.94 4.24 20.48
CA LYS A 91 -19.79 4.21 19.27
C LYS A 91 -18.94 4.14 18.01
N ALA A 92 -17.86 4.91 17.95
CA ALA A 92 -16.92 4.91 16.82
C ALA A 92 -16.29 3.53 16.61
N GLN A 93 -15.76 2.92 17.68
CA GLN A 93 -15.17 1.58 17.66
C GLN A 93 -16.19 0.51 17.27
N LYS A 94 -17.38 0.54 17.87
CA LYS A 94 -18.45 -0.44 17.59
C LYS A 94 -18.89 -0.40 16.13
N MET A 95 -19.01 0.79 15.54
CA MET A 95 -19.39 0.94 14.13
C MET A 95 -18.31 0.35 13.20
N LEU A 96 -17.04 0.68 13.46
CA LEU A 96 -15.95 0.24 12.59
C LEU A 96 -15.61 -1.23 12.70
N GLN A 97 -15.82 -1.85 13.86
CA GLN A 97 -15.46 -3.26 14.07
C GLN A 97 -16.10 -4.19 13.03
N GLU A 98 -17.39 -4.00 12.75
CA GLU A 98 -18.09 -4.83 11.77
C GLU A 98 -17.57 -4.61 10.35
N GLN A 99 -17.37 -3.35 9.95
CA GLN A 99 -16.88 -3.01 8.60
C GLN A 99 -15.44 -3.46 8.40
N LYS A 100 -14.57 -3.26 9.38
CA LYS A 100 -13.19 -3.72 9.39
C LYS A 100 -13.10 -5.23 9.19
N GLY A 101 -13.93 -6.00 9.91
CA GLY A 101 -13.98 -7.45 9.75
C GLY A 101 -14.49 -7.89 8.36
N LYS A 102 -15.42 -7.14 7.74
CA LYS A 102 -15.86 -7.42 6.35
C LYS A 102 -14.72 -7.21 5.36
N VAL A 103 -13.99 -6.11 5.49
CA VAL A 103 -12.84 -5.79 4.61
C VAL A 103 -11.72 -6.81 4.78
N GLU A 104 -11.35 -7.15 6.01
CA GLU A 104 -10.33 -8.16 6.31
C GLU A 104 -10.65 -9.50 5.63
N ARG A 105 -11.87 -10.03 5.82
CA ARG A 105 -12.29 -11.30 5.20
C ARG A 105 -12.35 -11.22 3.68
N SER A 106 -12.81 -10.08 3.14
CA SER A 106 -12.88 -9.88 1.69
C SER A 106 -11.49 -9.86 1.06
N LEU A 107 -10.48 -9.35 1.74
CA LEU A 107 -9.11 -9.28 1.24
C LEU A 107 -8.37 -10.59 1.40
N HIS A 108 -8.65 -11.35 2.47
CA HIS A 108 -8.05 -12.65 2.75
C HIS A 108 -8.27 -13.67 1.61
N VAL A 109 -9.39 -13.58 0.88
CA VAL A 109 -9.70 -14.48 -0.24
C VAL A 109 -9.11 -14.02 -1.59
N THR A 110 -8.48 -12.84 -1.63
CA THR A 110 -7.92 -12.31 -2.88
C THR A 110 -6.56 -12.96 -3.19
N ASN A 111 -6.19 -12.97 -4.48
CA ASN A 111 -4.83 -13.34 -4.87
C ASN A 111 -3.89 -12.14 -4.66
N TYR A 112 -3.58 -11.85 -3.40
CA TYR A 112 -2.73 -10.73 -3.00
C TYR A 112 -1.27 -10.88 -3.48
N ASP A 113 -0.86 -12.06 -3.94
CA ASP A 113 0.52 -12.30 -4.40
C ASP A 113 0.70 -12.16 -5.91
N ARG A 114 -0.38 -11.96 -6.70
CA ARG A 114 -0.30 -11.88 -8.17
C ARG A 114 0.66 -10.79 -8.67
N ALA A 115 0.45 -9.53 -8.28
CA ALA A 115 1.32 -8.43 -8.71
C ALA A 115 2.72 -8.53 -8.08
N ALA A 116 2.79 -8.97 -6.81
CA ALA A 116 4.05 -9.11 -6.08
C ALA A 116 4.95 -10.22 -6.68
N SER A 117 4.37 -11.35 -7.07
CA SER A 117 5.07 -12.44 -7.74
C SER A 117 5.55 -12.04 -9.14
N ALA A 118 4.73 -11.34 -9.92
CA ALA A 118 5.14 -10.79 -11.21
C ALA A 118 6.34 -9.84 -11.06
N ALA A 119 6.29 -8.91 -10.09
CA ALA A 119 7.41 -8.02 -9.77
C ALA A 119 8.69 -8.78 -9.45
N ARG A 120 8.63 -9.80 -8.57
CA ARG A 120 9.78 -10.63 -8.21
C ARG A 120 10.35 -11.39 -9.40
N LEU A 121 9.51 -12.00 -10.23
CA LEU A 121 9.95 -12.76 -11.41
C LEU A 121 10.60 -11.87 -12.48
N LEU A 122 10.17 -10.61 -12.56
CA LEU A 122 10.74 -9.61 -13.47
C LEU A 122 11.95 -8.87 -12.89
N ASN A 123 12.34 -9.16 -11.63
CA ASN A 123 13.32 -8.38 -10.87
C ASN A 123 13.00 -6.87 -10.87
N MET A 124 11.72 -6.54 -10.73
CA MET A 124 11.22 -5.16 -10.72
C MET A 124 10.96 -4.72 -9.26
N PRO A 125 11.73 -3.77 -8.72
CA PRO A 125 11.39 -3.10 -7.47
C PRO A 125 9.95 -2.57 -7.49
N PHE A 126 9.21 -2.84 -6.42
CA PHE A 126 7.77 -2.59 -6.36
C PHE A 126 7.35 -2.16 -4.96
N MET A 127 6.59 -1.07 -4.85
CA MET A 127 6.06 -0.59 -3.57
C MET A 127 4.67 0.01 -3.73
N GLY A 128 3.90 -0.01 -2.64
CA GLY A 128 2.62 0.69 -2.53
C GLY A 128 2.75 1.90 -1.61
N ILE A 129 2.23 3.05 -2.05
CA ILE A 129 2.12 4.27 -1.24
C ILE A 129 0.68 4.76 -1.31
N HIS A 130 -0.05 4.54 -0.20
CA HIS A 130 -1.46 4.86 -0.06
C HIS A 130 -1.66 5.89 1.08
N THR A 131 -2.02 5.52 2.32
CA THR A 131 -2.45 6.49 3.36
C THR A 131 -2.35 6.07 4.83
#